data_AF-A0A7L9VT54-F1
#
_entry.id   AF-A0A7L9VT54-F1
#
_cell.length_a   1.000
_cell.length_b   1.000
_cell.length_c   1.000
_cell.angle_alpha   90.00
_cell.angle_beta   90.00
_cell.angle_gamma   90.00
#
_symmetry.space_group_name_H-M   'P 1'
#
loop_
_entity.id
_entity.type
_entity.pdbx_description
1 polymer ?
#
loop_
_entity_poly.entity_id
_entity_poly.type
_entity_poly.pdbx_seq_one_letter_code
_entity_poly.pdbx_strand_id
1 'polypeptide(L)'
;MNAAYDHDEHALPSVLHLQRAKEHGEWVGFNANSVFNDGLMVKLLVNDGQVQFKALPLDLREQDARVLNHGVPVPASPAIADRIVTRLNKISAPFNTRLVFNPVTYALTIEEA
;
A
#
# COMPACT_ATOMS: atom_id res chain seq x y z
N MET A 1 -24.55 -0.91 24.44
CA MET A 1 -23.91 -1.58 23.27
C MET A 1 -22.44 -1.88 23.55
N ASN A 2 -21.68 -0.93 24.09
CA ASN A 2 -20.25 -1.08 24.41
C ASN A 2 -19.97 -2.04 25.57
N ALA A 3 -20.83 -2.06 26.59
CA ALA A 3 -20.71 -2.96 27.75
C ALA A 3 -20.73 -4.45 27.39
N ALA A 4 -21.28 -4.83 26.22
CA ALA A 4 -21.25 -6.21 25.72
C ALA A 4 -19.86 -6.64 25.20
N TYR A 5 -18.91 -5.69 25.11
CA TYR A 5 -17.55 -5.88 24.64
C TYR A 5 -16.52 -5.42 25.70
N ASP A 6 -16.90 -5.43 26.98
CA ASP A 6 -16.08 -5.01 28.13
C ASP A 6 -15.54 -3.57 28.05
N HIS A 7 -16.25 -2.67 27.36
CA HIS A 7 -15.94 -1.24 27.34
C HIS A 7 -16.87 -0.44 28.24
N ASP A 8 -16.38 0.73 28.67
CA ASP A 8 -17.19 1.76 29.32
C ASP A 8 -18.47 2.03 28.50
N GLU A 9 -19.61 2.12 29.17
CA GLU A 9 -20.90 2.30 28.51
C GLU A 9 -20.98 3.61 27.71
N HIS A 10 -20.24 4.62 28.14
CA HIS A 10 -20.10 5.92 27.50
C HIS A 10 -18.91 6.00 26.53
N ALA A 11 -18.19 4.89 26.30
CA ALA A 11 -17.12 4.84 25.32
C ALA A 11 -17.63 5.29 23.94
N LEU A 12 -16.78 6.02 23.21
CA LEU A 12 -17.11 6.41 21.85
C LEU A 12 -17.22 5.16 20.96
N PRO A 13 -18.15 5.12 19.99
CA PRO A 13 -18.23 4.01 19.04
C PRO A 13 -16.91 3.71 18.32
N SER A 14 -16.04 4.72 18.17
CA SER A 14 -14.69 4.58 17.61
C SER A 14 -13.79 3.61 18.39
N VAL A 15 -14.01 3.43 19.69
CA VAL A 15 -13.28 2.45 20.52
C VAL A 15 -13.53 1.02 20.03
N LEU A 16 -14.79 0.71 19.71
CA LEU A 16 -15.20 -0.57 19.15
C LEU A 16 -14.66 -0.80 17.73
N HIS A 17 -14.66 0.24 16.90
CA HIS A 17 -14.07 0.15 15.56
C HIS A 17 -12.56 -0.09 15.59
N LEU A 18 -11.85 0.56 16.52
CA LEU A 18 -10.42 0.37 16.71
C LEU A 18 -10.09 -1.05 17.20
N GLN A 19 -10.85 -1.58 18.16
CA GLN A 19 -10.66 -2.95 18.64
C GLN A 19 -10.93 -3.97 17.53
N ARG A 20 -11.95 -3.79 16.69
CA ARG A 20 -12.22 -4.70 15.58
C ARG A 20 -11.13 -4.71 14.51
N ALA A 21 -10.34 -3.65 14.42
CA ALA A 21 -9.22 -3.58 13.51
C ALA A 21 -7.96 -4.29 14.07
N LYS A 22 -7.97 -4.74 15.34
CA LYS A 22 -6.81 -5.40 15.98
C LYS A 22 -7.18 -6.61 16.82
N GLU A 23 -6.48 -7.73 16.63
CA GLU A 23 -6.52 -8.88 17.54
C GLU A 23 -5.20 -8.99 18.29
N HIS A 24 -5.24 -9.12 19.62
CA HIS A 24 -4.04 -9.18 20.48
C HIS A 24 -3.04 -8.03 20.29
N GLY A 25 -3.52 -6.87 19.80
CA GLY A 25 -2.68 -5.69 19.52
C GLY A 25 -2.13 -5.61 18.10
N GLU A 26 -2.23 -6.69 17.32
CA GLU A 26 -1.83 -6.76 15.92
C GLU A 26 -2.97 -6.34 15.00
N TRP A 27 -2.66 -5.65 13.91
CA TRP A 27 -3.65 -5.30 12.90
C TRP A 27 -4.23 -6.57 12.25
N VAL A 28 -5.55 -6.60 12.04
CA VAL A 28 -6.25 -7.68 11.32
C VAL A 28 -7.11 -7.15 10.18
N GLY A 29 -7.47 -8.03 9.24
CA GLY A 29 -8.33 -7.68 8.10
C GLY A 29 -7.66 -6.71 7.12
N PHE A 30 -8.37 -5.64 6.77
CA PHE A 30 -7.93 -4.64 5.78
C PHE A 30 -6.58 -4.01 6.17
N ASN A 31 -6.46 -3.53 7.41
CA ASN A 31 -5.27 -2.79 7.86
C ASN A 31 -4.03 -3.68 7.98
N ALA A 32 -4.19 -5.00 8.05
CA ALA A 32 -3.10 -5.96 8.17
C ALA A 32 -2.46 -6.32 6.82
N ASN A 33 -3.22 -6.21 5.73
CA ASN A 33 -2.79 -6.72 4.44
C ASN A 33 -2.06 -5.63 3.65
N SER A 34 -0.82 -5.91 3.26
CA SER A 34 0.00 -4.94 2.53
C SER A 34 -0.62 -4.52 1.20
N VAL A 35 -1.56 -5.27 0.61
CA VAL A 35 -2.30 -4.86 -0.59
C VAL A 35 -3.03 -3.54 -0.45
N PHE A 36 -3.51 -3.23 0.76
CA PHE A 36 -4.21 -1.98 1.04
C PHE A 36 -3.27 -0.87 1.50
N ASN A 37 -2.01 -1.21 1.79
CA ASN A 37 -0.98 -0.25 2.17
C ASN A 37 -0.05 0.14 1.01
N ASP A 38 0.11 -0.75 0.03
CA ASP A 38 1.08 -0.68 -1.06
C ASP A 38 0.46 -0.06 -2.31
N GLY A 39 0.81 1.20 -2.61
CA GLY A 39 0.37 1.92 -3.80
C GLY A 39 1.46 2.08 -4.86
N LEU A 40 1.05 2.28 -6.11
CA LEU A 40 1.95 2.69 -7.19
C LEU A 40 1.27 3.77 -8.03
N MET A 41 1.86 4.97 -8.07
CA MET A 41 1.46 6.01 -8.99
C MET A 41 2.30 5.91 -10.27
N VAL A 42 1.66 5.84 -11.43
CA VAL A 42 2.34 5.75 -12.72
C VAL A 42 2.05 7.00 -13.54
N LYS A 43 3.11 7.65 -14.01
CA LYS A 43 3.04 8.73 -14.99
C LYS A 43 3.41 8.16 -16.36
N LEU A 44 2.46 8.23 -17.28
CA LEU A 44 2.67 7.96 -18.69
C LEU A 44 3.07 9.25 -19.40
N LEU A 45 4.19 9.23 -20.12
CA LEU A 45 4.57 10.30 -21.04
C LEU A 45 4.55 9.74 -22.45
N VAL A 46 3.82 10.41 -23.35
CA VAL A 46 3.72 10.03 -24.76
C VAL A 46 4.24 11.18 -25.60
N ASN A 47 5.40 10.99 -26.23
CA ASN A 47 6.06 11.99 -27.08
C ASN A 47 6.50 11.32 -28.37
N ASP A 48 6.14 11.88 -29.53
CA ASP A 48 6.59 11.42 -30.86
C ASP A 48 6.42 9.90 -31.09
N GLY A 49 5.31 9.33 -30.61
CA GLY A 49 5.01 7.90 -30.72
C GLY A 49 5.77 7.01 -29.74
N GLN A 50 6.64 7.57 -28.89
CA GLN A 50 7.31 6.86 -27.81
C GLN A 50 6.54 7.01 -26.50
N VAL A 51 6.43 5.89 -25.77
CA VAL A 51 5.80 5.83 -24.45
C VAL A 51 6.89 5.64 -23.40
N GLN A 52 6.94 6.54 -22.42
CA GLN A 52 7.83 6.44 -21.26
C GLN A 52 7.00 6.33 -19.99
N PHE A 53 7.36 5.40 -19.12
CA PHE A 53 6.73 5.24 -17.81
C PHE A 53 7.66 5.76 -16.72
N LYS A 54 7.09 6.59 -15.83
CA LYS A 54 7.68 6.85 -14.53
C LYS A 54 6.76 6.32 -13.46
N ALA A 55 7.34 5.78 -12.39
CA ALA A 55 6.58 5.25 -11.28
C ALA A 55 7.05 5.84 -9.96
N LEU A 56 6.10 6.12 -9.07
CA LEU A 56 6.35 6.50 -7.69
C LEU A 56 5.65 5.46 -6.80
N PRO A 57 6.40 4.56 -6.17
CA PRO A 57 5.88 3.67 -5.13
C PRO A 57 5.38 4.50 -3.94
N LEU A 58 4.22 4.12 -3.40
CA LEU A 58 3.54 4.84 -2.32
C LEU A 58 3.28 3.93 -1.13
N ASP A 59 3.41 4.51 0.05
CA ASP A 59 2.93 3.95 1.31
C ASP A 59 1.66 4.70 1.73
N LEU A 60 0.55 3.97 1.87
CA LEU A 60 -0.75 4.50 2.28
C LEU A 60 -0.91 4.56 3.81
N ARG A 61 0.06 4.05 4.57
CA ARG A 61 0.15 4.20 6.03
C ARG A 61 -1.09 3.73 6.79
N GLU A 62 -1.71 2.64 6.35
CA GLU A 62 -2.90 2.04 7.00
C GLU A 62 -2.63 1.55 8.43
N GLN A 63 -1.35 1.49 8.81
CA GLN A 63 -0.88 1.06 10.13
C GLN A 63 -0.25 2.20 10.94
N ASP A 64 -0.35 3.46 10.50
CA ASP A 64 0.20 4.62 11.22
C ASP A 64 -0.39 4.70 12.65
N ALA A 65 0.40 5.15 13.61
CA ALA A 65 -0.09 5.36 14.97
C ALA A 65 -1.18 6.44 15.02
N ARG A 66 -1.10 7.44 14.15
CA ARG A 66 -2.11 8.47 13.99
C ARG A 66 -3.11 8.06 12.91
N VAL A 67 -4.33 7.71 13.33
CA VAL A 67 -5.43 7.29 12.44
C VAL A 67 -5.72 8.29 11.31
N LEU A 68 -5.54 9.59 11.55
CA LEU A 68 -5.73 10.63 10.52
C LEU A 68 -4.74 10.55 9.34
N ASN A 69 -3.65 9.77 9.49
CA ASN A 69 -2.68 9.55 8.43
C ASN A 69 -3.04 8.33 7.55
N HIS A 70 -3.98 7.50 7.97
CA HIS A 70 -4.38 6.30 7.23
C HIS A 70 -4.96 6.70 5.87
N GLY A 71 -4.51 6.04 4.81
CA GLY A 71 -4.89 6.33 3.43
C GLY A 71 -4.21 7.57 2.83
N VAL A 72 -3.42 8.34 3.58
CA VAL A 72 -2.75 9.53 3.06
C VAL A 72 -1.40 9.12 2.44
N PRO A 73 -1.25 9.18 1.11
CA PRO A 73 -0.09 8.63 0.41
C PRO A 73 1.19 9.41 0.71
N VAL A 74 2.27 8.68 0.95
CA VAL A 74 3.64 9.23 1.02
C VAL A 74 4.57 8.42 0.10
N PRO A 75 5.70 8.99 -0.36
CA PRO A 75 6.71 8.22 -1.06
C PRO A 75 7.15 7.01 -0.22
N ALA A 76 7.14 5.83 -0.82
CA ALA A 76 7.51 4.62 -0.12
C ALA A 76 8.99 4.60 0.27
N SER A 77 9.31 3.95 1.38
CA SER A 77 10.69 3.59 1.72
C SER A 77 11.27 2.57 0.72
N PRO A 78 12.60 2.39 0.63
CA PRO A 78 13.20 1.39 -0.26
C PRO A 78 12.66 -0.03 -0.04
N ALA A 79 12.43 -0.43 1.22
CA ALA A 79 11.89 -1.75 1.56
C ALA A 79 10.45 -1.94 1.06
N ILE A 80 9.62 -0.90 1.18
CA ILE A 80 8.23 -0.94 0.69
C ILE A 80 8.21 -0.91 -0.84
N ALA A 81 9.08 -0.11 -1.47
CA ALA A 81 9.23 -0.09 -2.92
C ALA A 81 9.63 -1.47 -3.47
N ASP A 82 10.59 -2.15 -2.84
CA ASP A 82 11.00 -3.51 -3.22
C ASP A 82 9.86 -4.54 -3.06
N ARG A 83 9.10 -4.45 -1.96
CA ARG A 83 7.90 -5.27 -1.75
C ARG A 83 6.86 -5.06 -2.86
N ILE A 84 6.61 -3.80 -3.23
CA ILE A 84 5.67 -3.43 -4.31
C ILE A 84 6.12 -4.04 -5.64
N VAL A 85 7.38 -3.82 -6.04
CA VAL A 85 7.94 -4.31 -7.30
C VAL A 85 7.97 -5.84 -7.33
N THR A 86 8.34 -6.50 -6.23
CA THR A 86 8.31 -7.95 -6.08
C THR A 86 6.89 -8.49 -6.27
N ARG A 87 5.87 -7.86 -5.68
CA ARG A 87 4.48 -8.26 -5.87
C ARG A 87 4.03 -8.09 -7.32
N LEU A 88 4.36 -6.97 -7.95
CA LEU A 88 4.01 -6.71 -9.35
C LEU A 88 4.66 -7.74 -10.28
N ASN A 89 5.91 -8.12 -10.03
CA ASN A 89 6.60 -9.17 -10.78
C ASN A 89 5.96 -10.56 -10.61
N LYS A 90 5.43 -10.87 -9.42
CA LYS A 90 4.65 -12.10 -9.22
C LYS A 90 3.35 -12.10 -10.04
N ILE A 91 2.70 -10.94 -10.16
CA ILE A 91 1.47 -10.77 -10.94
C ILE A 91 1.75 -10.79 -12.44
N SER A 92 2.91 -10.29 -12.87
CA SER A 92 3.29 -10.18 -14.28
C SER A 92 3.84 -11.50 -14.87
N ALA A 93 4.34 -12.41 -14.03
CA ALA A 93 4.96 -13.66 -14.46
C ALA A 93 4.11 -14.51 -15.43
N PRO A 94 2.77 -14.69 -15.23
CA PRO A 94 1.94 -15.43 -16.19
C PRO A 94 1.86 -14.81 -17.58
N PHE A 95 2.23 -13.54 -17.73
CA PHE A 95 2.23 -12.80 -19.00
C PHE A 95 3.60 -12.80 -19.69
N ASN A 96 4.58 -13.56 -19.19
CA ASN A 96 5.97 -13.53 -19.65
C ASN A 96 6.60 -12.13 -19.59
N THR A 97 6.25 -11.34 -18.57
CA THR A 97 6.75 -9.97 -18.40
C THR A 97 7.34 -9.74 -17.02
N ARG A 98 8.29 -8.81 -16.95
CA ARG A 98 8.95 -8.36 -15.73
C ARG A 98 9.00 -6.84 -15.69
N LEU A 99 8.65 -6.27 -14.55
CA LEU A 99 8.78 -4.86 -14.23
C LEU A 99 10.16 -4.59 -13.61
N VAL A 100 10.87 -3.63 -14.18
CA VAL A 100 12.15 -3.12 -13.68
C VAL A 100 11.97 -1.66 -13.28
N PHE A 101 12.17 -1.38 -11.99
CA PHE A 101 12.01 -0.04 -11.42
C PHE A 101 13.37 0.52 -10.99
N ASN A 102 13.66 1.76 -11.39
CA ASN A 102 14.85 2.49 -10.96
C ASN A 102 14.47 3.55 -9.90
N PRO A 103 14.91 3.39 -8.63
CA PRO A 103 14.53 4.29 -7.54
C PRO A 103 15.17 5.68 -7.62
N VAL A 104 16.21 5.86 -8.44
CA VAL A 104 16.90 7.16 -8.61
C VAL A 104 16.22 8.00 -9.69
N THR A 105 15.90 7.38 -10.83
CA THR A 105 15.30 8.08 -11.98
C THR A 105 13.78 8.01 -12.01
N TYR A 106 13.18 7.18 -11.15
CA TYR A 106 11.77 6.80 -11.15
C TYR A 106 11.33 6.12 -12.45
N ALA A 107 12.26 5.66 -13.28
CA ALA A 107 11.94 4.96 -14.52
C ALA A 107 11.31 3.60 -14.19
N LEU A 108 10.25 3.26 -14.91
CA LEU A 108 9.65 1.93 -14.89
C LEU A 108 9.74 1.36 -16.31
N THR A 109 10.34 0.19 -16.44
CA THR A 109 10.43 -0.55 -17.70
C THR A 109 9.68 -1.85 -17.57
N ILE A 110 9.05 -2.29 -18.65
CA ILE A 110 8.44 -3.61 -18.77
C ILE A 110 9.26 -4.37 -19.81
N GLU A 111 9.80 -5.50 -19.39
CA GLU A 111 10.68 -6.36 -20.18
C GLU A 111 10.05 -7.74 -20.31
N GLU A 112 10.48 -8.51 -21.32
CA GLU A 112 10.15 -9.93 -21.42
C GLU A 112 10.94 -10.72 -20.36
N ALA A 113 10.28 -11.67 -19.68
CA ALA A 113 10.82 -12.36 -18.50
C ALA A 113 11.65 -13.61 -18.84
#